data_AF-A0A956S4J3-F1
#
_entry.id   AF-A0A956S4J3-F1
#
_cell.length_a   1.000
_cell.length_b   1.000
_cell.length_c   1.000
_cell.angle_alpha   90.00
_cell.angle_beta   90.00
_cell.angle_gamma   90.00
#
_symmetry.space_group_name_H-M   'P 1'
#
loop_
_entity.id
_entity.type
_entity.pdbx_description
1 polymer ?
#
loop_
_entity_poly.entity_id
_entity_poly.type
_entity_poly.pdbx_seq_one_letter_code
_entity_poly.pdbx_strand_id
1 'polypeptide(L)' 'MKTKIFKVSGYSFYFGNKPKSKQVLEDQINKWLAEKPGIKIIDIKQSCCGGSFNPSITVVSIWYES' A
#
# COMPACT_ATOMS: atom_id res chain seq x y z
N MET A 1 19.08 -3.54 7.15
CA MET A 1 17.65 -3.18 7.11
C MET A 1 17.26 -2.71 5.71
N LYS A 2 16.16 -3.23 5.16
CA LYS A 2 15.63 -2.89 3.82
C LYS A 2 14.18 -2.38 3.97
N THR A 3 13.70 -1.63 2.97
CA THR A 3 12.32 -1.12 2.96
C THR A 3 11.64 -1.46 1.64
N LYS A 4 10.40 -1.96 1.71
CA LYS A 4 9.51 -2.15 0.57
C LYS A 4 8.34 -1.17 0.69
N ILE A 5 8.07 -0.44 -0.38
CA ILE A 5 6.97 0.53 -0.44
C ILE A 5 5.91 0.01 -1.41
N PHE A 6 4.66 0.04 -0.97
CA PHE A 6 3.46 -0.23 -1.76
C PHE A 6 2.66 1.06 -1.85
N LYS A 7 2.10 1.35 -3.02
CA LYS A 7 1.32 2.56 -3.28
C LYS A 7 0.11 2.20 -4.13
N VAL A 8 -1.05 2.68 -3.71
CA VAL A 8 -2.27 2.64 -4.51
C VAL A 8 -2.89 4.04 -4.55
N SER A 9 -3.45 4.41 -5.70
CA SER A 9 -4.22 5.64 -5.86
C SER A 9 -5.68 5.29 -6.11
N GLY A 10 -6.57 5.96 -5.38
CA GLY A 10 -7.99 6.04 -5.66
C GLY A 10 -8.29 7.11 -6.70
N TYR A 11 -9.56 7.24 -7.10
CA TYR A 11 -10.03 8.28 -8.01
C TYR A 11 -10.53 9.51 -7.24
N SER A 12 -10.51 10.68 -7.89
CA SER A 12 -11.06 11.94 -7.37
C SER A 12 -12.59 11.91 -7.35
N PHE A 13 -13.21 12.53 -6.34
CA PHE A 13 -14.65 12.46 -6.01
C PHE A 13 -15.61 12.78 -7.18
N TYR A 14 -15.13 13.49 -8.21
CA TYR A 14 -15.91 13.90 -9.38
C TYR A 14 -16.03 12.83 -10.49
N PHE A 15 -15.19 11.78 -10.49
CA PHE A 15 -15.23 10.73 -11.51
C PHE A 15 -15.52 9.39 -10.84
N GLY A 16 -16.72 8.87 -11.12
CA GLY A 16 -17.40 7.81 -10.36
C GLY A 16 -16.63 6.52 -10.07
N ASN A 17 -17.21 5.78 -9.12
CA ASN A 17 -16.83 4.49 -8.53
C ASN A 17 -15.52 4.46 -7.72
N LYS A 18 -15.68 4.16 -6.41
CA LYS A 18 -14.57 3.86 -5.50
C LYS A 18 -13.82 2.62 -6.02
N PRO A 19 -12.54 2.72 -6.39
CA PRO A 19 -11.77 1.52 -6.69
C PRO A 19 -11.62 0.68 -5.42
N LYS A 20 -11.48 -0.64 -5.59
CA LYS A 20 -11.10 -1.61 -4.53
C LYS A 20 -9.63 -1.41 -4.10
N SER A 21 -9.22 -0.17 -3.84
CA SER A 21 -7.83 0.22 -3.60
C SER A 21 -7.21 -0.52 -2.42
N LYS A 22 -8.00 -0.80 -1.38
CA LYS A 22 -7.56 -1.62 -0.23
C LYS A 22 -7.24 -3.06 -0.61
N GLN A 23 -8.14 -3.70 -1.35
CA GLN A 23 -8.02 -5.11 -1.75
C GLN A 23 -6.80 -5.31 -2.66
N VAL A 24 -6.58 -4.40 -3.60
CA VAL A 24 -5.38 -4.41 -4.46
C VAL A 24 -4.09 -4.29 -3.64
N LEU A 25 -4.07 -3.43 -2.62
CA LEU A 25 -2.89 -3.23 -1.79
C LEU A 25 -2.59 -4.47 -0.93
N GLU A 26 -3.63 -5.06 -0.34
CA GLU A 26 -3.53 -6.32 0.43
C GLU A 26 -3.01 -7.45 -0.44
N ASP A 27 -3.56 -7.65 -1.64
CA ASP A 27 -3.12 -8.69 -2.57
C ASP A 27 -1.63 -8.53 -2.96
N GLN A 28 -1.21 -7.29 -3.22
CA GLN A 28 0.19 -6.98 -3.55
C GLN A 28 1.14 -7.28 -2.39
N ILE A 29 0.78 -6.88 -1.17
CA ILE A 29 1.60 -7.12 0.02
C ILE A 29 1.68 -8.62 0.31
N ASN A 30 0.54 -9.32 0.30
CA ASN A 30 0.49 -10.76 0.57
C ASN A 30 1.29 -11.56 -0.45
N LYS A 31 1.16 -11.23 -1.74
CA LYS A 31 1.97 -11.85 -2.79
C LYS A 31 3.47 -11.63 -2.55
N TRP A 32 3.88 -10.41 -2.21
CA TRP A 32 5.29 -10.10 -1.95
C TRP A 32 5.82 -10.84 -0.71
N LEU A 33 5.02 -10.95 0.35
CA LEU A 33 5.39 -11.72 1.55
C LEU A 33 5.56 -13.21 1.23
N ALA A 34 4.66 -13.79 0.42
CA ALA A 34 4.75 -15.18 0.00
C ALA A 34 6.03 -15.49 -0.81
N GLU A 35 6.51 -14.52 -1.61
CA GLU A 35 7.74 -14.63 -2.40
C GLU A 35 9.03 -14.44 -1.56
N LYS A 36 8.91 -14.08 -0.28
CA LYS A 36 10.04 -13.74 0.59
C LYS A 36 10.05 -14.57 1.89
N PRO A 37 10.20 -15.90 1.79
CA PRO A 37 10.36 -16.71 2.99
C PRO A 37 11.63 -16.29 3.75
N GLY A 38 11.51 -16.14 5.07
CA GLY A 38 12.64 -15.85 5.95
C GLY A 38 12.95 -14.38 6.20
N ILE A 39 12.16 -13.44 5.66
CA ILE A 39 12.30 -12.03 6.07
C ILE A 39 11.67 -11.82 7.45
N LYS A 40 12.35 -11.05 8.31
CA LYS A 40 11.81 -10.56 9.58
C LYS A 40 11.25 -9.16 9.37
N ILE A 41 9.95 -8.99 9.55
CA ILE A 41 9.31 -7.67 9.55
C ILE A 41 9.73 -6.93 10.83
N ILE A 42 10.24 -5.71 10.66
CA ILE A 42 10.66 -4.82 11.75
C ILE A 42 9.58 -3.79 12.06
N ASP A 43 9.02 -3.17 11.03
CA ASP A 43 7.99 -2.13 11.18
C ASP A 43 7.10 -2.07 9.93
N ILE A 44 5.86 -1.61 10.11
CA ILE A 44 4.91 -1.34 9.04
C ILE A 44 4.26 0.00 9.32
N LYS A 45 4.37 0.94 8.39
CA LYS A 45 3.69 2.24 8.46
C LYS A 45 2.77 2.42 7.27
N GLN A 46 1.62 3.01 7.54
CA GLN A 46 0.67 3.43 6.51
C GLN A 46 0.55 4.96 6.55
N SER A 47 0.56 5.58 5.37
CA SER A 47 0.14 6.96 5.21
C SER A 47 -0.92 7.06 4.12
N CYS A 48 -1.89 7.94 4.32
CA CYS A 48 -2.91 8.25 3.35
C CYS A 48 -2.93 9.75 3.13
N CYS A 49 -2.97 10.20 1.88
CA CYS A 49 -3.15 11.60 1.52
C CYS A 49 -4.16 11.73 0.36
N GLY A 50 -4.74 12.92 0.18
CA GLY A 50 -5.80 13.17 -0.81
C GLY A 50 -7.05 13.77 -0.15
N GLY A 51 -8.04 14.12 -0.96
CA GLY A 51 -9.21 14.87 -0.50
C GLY A 51 -10.15 15.26 -1.63
N SER A 52 -11.13 16.13 -1.37
CA SER A 52 -12.23 16.43 -2.30
C SER A 52 -11.82 16.79 -3.73
N PHE A 53 -10.62 17.35 -3.93
CA PHE A 53 -10.09 17.74 -5.24
C PHE A 53 -8.95 16.86 -5.76
N ASN A 54 -8.37 15.97 -4.94
CA ASN A 54 -7.21 15.16 -5.31
C ASN A 54 -7.45 13.67 -5.03
N PRO A 55 -7.04 12.77 -5.94
CA PRO A 55 -7.19 11.33 -5.76
C PRO A 55 -6.56 10.86 -4.45
N SER A 56 -7.24 9.98 -3.73
CA SER A 56 -6.75 9.43 -2.46
C SER A 56 -5.56 8.50 -2.72
N ILE A 57 -4.38 8.81 -2.21
CA ILE A 57 -3.21 7.95 -2.28
C ILE A 57 -3.03 7.27 -0.93
N THR A 58 -2.86 5.95 -0.95
CA THR A 58 -2.45 5.16 0.22
C THR A 58 -1.08 4.57 -0.05
N VAL A 59 -0.18 4.76 0.89
CA VAL A 59 1.19 4.23 0.87
C VAL A 59 1.38 3.36 2.10
N VAL A 60 1.93 2.17 1.90
CA VAL A 60 2.37 1.28 2.98
C VAL A 60 3.86 1.03 2.81
N SER A 61 4.62 1.29 3.86
CA SER A 61 6.05 1.01 3.93
C SER A 61 6.30 -0.11 4.93
N ILE A 62 7.05 -1.12 4.50
CA ILE A 62 7.42 -2.29 5.29
C ILE A 62 8.94 -2.30 5.43
N TRP A 63 9.43 -2.22 6.66
CA TRP A 63 10.84 -2.38 6.99
C TRP A 63 11.10 -3.82 7.40
N TYR A 64 12.15 -4.41 6.84
CA TYR A 64 12.46 -5.82 7.06
C TYR A 64 13.97 -6.09 7.05
N GLU A 65 14.32 -7.23 7.65
CA GLU A 65 15.65 -7.83 7.61
C GLU A 65 15.56 -9.18 6.91
N SER A 66 16.64 -9.58 6.24
CA SER A 66 16.76 -10.79 5.42
C SER A 66 18.11 -11.40 5.65
#